data_AF-A0A7W1Q5Y6-F1
#
_entry.id   AF-A0A7W1Q5Y6-F1
#
_cell.length_a   1.000
_cell.length_b   1.000
_cell.length_c   1.000
_cell.angle_alpha   90.00
_cell.angle_beta   90.00
_cell.angle_gamma   90.00
#
_symmetry.space_group_name_H-M   'P 1'
#
loop_
_entity.id
_entity.type
_entity.pdbx_description
1 polymer ?
#
loop_
_entity_poly.entity_id
_entity_poly.type
_entity_poly.pdbx_seq_one_letter_code
_entity_poly.pdbx_strand_id
1 'polypeptide(L)'
;VYVSSLSSGKVFRIRPKVEMITPTSFSMFRGSVVSGGLADLTTSDDSRLVMRPGPIFTTAEAPIQLILDGRSPFLNPSHLRFKVESHASAGSVAQTISLFNDDTQGYEILSTVQLTGQDSVATVDVSSNAGRFVAPNGAIKARINFKTTGTVFVFPWLARVDLTAWTITR
;
A
#
# COMPACT_ATOMS: atom_id res chain seq x y z
N VAL A 1 20.43 0.96 -20.85
CA VAL A 1 21.45 1.81 -21.52
C VAL A 1 22.83 1.37 -21.06
N TYR A 2 23.78 1.24 -21.98
CA TYR A 2 25.17 0.97 -21.66
C TYR A 2 26.00 2.21 -21.95
N VAL A 3 27.01 2.48 -21.12
CA VAL A 3 27.97 3.58 -21.34
C VAL A 3 29.35 2.99 -21.35
N SER A 4 30.13 3.29 -22.39
CA SER A 4 31.54 2.94 -22.45
C SER A 4 32.37 4.10 -21.91
N SER A 5 33.30 3.78 -21.00
CA SER A 5 34.35 4.71 -20.62
C SER A 5 35.47 4.61 -21.64
N LEU A 6 35.73 5.70 -22.37
CA LEU A 6 36.81 5.76 -23.36
C LEU A 6 38.20 5.76 -22.68
N SER A 7 38.30 6.23 -21.43
CA SER A 7 39.56 6.26 -20.69
C SER A 7 39.94 4.92 -20.05
N SER A 8 38.95 4.05 -19.77
CA SER A 8 39.20 2.77 -19.12
C SER A 8 38.81 1.54 -19.96
N GLY A 9 38.25 1.73 -21.15
CA GLY A 9 37.78 0.65 -22.04
C GLY A 9 36.65 -0.20 -21.46
N LYS A 10 36.03 0.22 -20.35
CA LYS A 10 35.00 -0.55 -19.63
C LYS A 10 33.61 -0.14 -20.09
N VAL A 11 32.71 -1.12 -20.19
CA VAL A 11 31.28 -0.90 -20.45
C VAL A 11 30.51 -1.04 -19.14
N PHE A 12 29.74 -0.01 -18.80
CA PHE A 12 28.87 0.02 -17.64
C PHE A 12 27.41 -0.12 -18.07
N ARG A 13 26.65 -0.94 -17.36
CA ARG A 13 25.19 -1.01 -17.50
C ARG A 13 24.56 0.02 -16.57
N ILE A 14 23.87 1.03 -17.14
CA ILE A 14 23.01 1.90 -16.35
C ILE A 14 21.78 1.10 -15.92
N ARG A 15 21.56 0.99 -14.61
CA ARG A 15 20.31 0.49 -14.04
C ARG A 15 19.53 1.68 -13.48
N PRO A 16 18.20 1.74 -13.68
CA PRO A 16 17.35 2.67 -12.97
C PRO A 16 17.58 2.55 -11.46
N LYS A 17 17.57 3.69 -10.76
CA LYS A 17 17.68 3.69 -9.31
C LYS A 17 16.35 3.21 -8.74
N VAL A 18 16.38 2.17 -7.91
CA VAL A 18 15.20 1.59 -7.25
C VAL A 18 15.35 1.79 -5.76
N GLU A 19 14.33 2.33 -5.12
CA GLU A 19 14.28 2.56 -3.67
C GLU A 19 13.03 1.90 -3.09
N MET A 20 13.21 1.17 -1.99
CA MET A 20 12.10 0.64 -1.20
C MET A 20 11.78 1.64 -0.10
N ILE A 21 10.53 2.07 -0.04
CA ILE A 21 10.04 3.04 0.94
C ILE A 21 8.99 2.33 1.80
N THR A 22 9.17 2.36 3.12
CA THR A 22 8.18 1.91 4.09
C THR A 22 7.35 3.09 4.59
N PRO A 23 6.16 2.86 5.17
CA PRO A 23 5.38 3.95 5.76
C PRO A 23 6.15 4.63 6.89
N THR A 24 6.05 5.95 6.95
CA THR A 24 6.59 6.77 8.05
C THR A 24 5.54 7.02 9.13
N SER A 25 4.26 6.88 8.79
CA SER A 25 3.14 6.95 9.72
C SER A 25 1.92 6.22 9.15
N PHE A 26 0.98 5.91 10.02
CA PHE A 26 -0.34 5.45 9.62
C PHE A 26 -1.43 6.13 10.46
N SER A 27 -2.65 6.14 9.95
CA SER A 27 -3.83 6.58 10.68
C SER A 27 -5.06 5.76 10.26
N MET A 28 -6.05 5.71 11.15
CA MET A 28 -7.34 5.08 10.86
C MET A 28 -8.36 6.16 10.53
N PHE A 29 -8.89 6.15 9.31
CA PHE A 29 -10.04 7.01 8.95
C PHE A 29 -11.37 6.38 9.40
N ARG A 30 -11.45 5.04 9.34
CA ARG A 30 -12.56 4.23 9.89
C ARG A 30 -11.99 2.97 10.54
N GLY A 31 -12.70 2.46 11.53
CA GLY A 31 -12.26 1.31 12.31
C GLY A 31 -11.35 1.70 13.46
N SER A 32 -10.83 0.70 14.16
CA SER A 32 -9.90 0.90 15.26
C SER A 32 -8.80 -0.16 15.23
N VAL A 33 -7.60 0.24 15.63
CA VAL A 33 -6.51 -0.70 15.92
C VAL A 33 -6.89 -1.52 17.16
N VAL A 34 -6.71 -2.83 17.07
CA VAL A 34 -6.84 -3.78 18.19
C VAL A 34 -5.47 -4.04 18.81
N SER A 35 -4.46 -4.26 17.96
CA SER A 35 -3.07 -4.47 18.36
C SER A 35 -2.11 -4.15 17.22
N GLY A 36 -0.82 -4.02 17.53
CA GLY A 36 0.22 -3.65 16.57
C GLY A 36 0.34 -2.14 16.36
N GLY A 37 1.31 -1.74 15.56
CA GLY A 37 1.67 -0.37 15.26
C GLY A 37 2.46 -0.26 13.97
N LEU A 38 3.23 0.84 13.83
CA LEU A 38 3.93 1.14 12.58
C LEU A 38 4.99 0.09 12.23
N ALA A 39 5.69 -0.46 13.23
CA ALA A 39 6.74 -1.45 13.02
C ALA A 39 6.23 -2.70 12.27
N ASP A 40 5.02 -3.17 12.64
CA ASP A 40 4.31 -4.32 12.05
C ASP A 40 3.82 -4.07 10.60
N LEU A 41 4.13 -2.92 10.02
CA LEU A 41 3.83 -2.60 8.62
C LEU A 41 5.08 -2.54 7.74
N THR A 42 6.27 -2.67 8.33
CA THR A 42 7.54 -2.38 7.64
C THR A 42 8.34 -3.62 7.25
N THR A 43 8.06 -4.76 7.88
CA THR A 43 8.78 -6.03 7.68
C THR A 43 7.75 -7.14 7.65
N SER A 44 7.92 -8.12 6.75
CA SER A 44 7.10 -9.34 6.81
C SER A 44 7.76 -10.32 7.77
N ASP A 45 7.23 -10.39 8.99
CA ASP A 45 7.79 -11.16 10.11
C ASP A 45 6.72 -11.86 10.96
N ASP A 46 5.51 -12.02 10.40
CA ASP A 46 4.32 -12.53 11.08
C ASP A 46 3.80 -11.65 12.23
N SER A 47 4.41 -10.48 12.49
CA SER A 47 3.88 -9.47 13.40
C SER A 47 2.95 -8.52 12.66
N ARG A 48 1.73 -8.36 13.16
CA ARG A 48 0.64 -7.75 12.36
C ARG A 48 -0.02 -6.58 13.05
N LEU A 49 -0.29 -5.53 12.27
CA LEU A 49 -1.30 -4.54 12.62
C LEU A 49 -2.69 -5.19 12.50
N VAL A 50 -3.36 -5.35 13.64
CA VAL A 50 -4.69 -5.95 13.72
C VAL A 50 -5.73 -4.86 13.88
N MET A 51 -6.73 -4.86 13.01
CA MET A 51 -7.78 -3.85 12.94
C MET A 51 -9.16 -4.51 13.00
N ARG A 52 -10.13 -3.77 13.53
CA ARG A 52 -11.54 -4.18 13.52
C ARG A 52 -12.44 -3.11 12.88
N PRO A 53 -13.60 -3.51 12.32
CA PRO A 53 -14.62 -2.61 11.80
C PRO A 53 -15.04 -1.53 12.79
N GLY A 54 -15.26 -0.32 12.29
CA GLY A 54 -15.88 0.79 13.02
C GLY A 54 -17.26 1.13 12.46
N PRO A 55 -17.97 2.11 13.06
CA PRO A 55 -19.26 2.55 12.57
C PRO A 55 -19.13 3.18 11.18
N ILE A 56 -20.09 2.85 10.30
CA ILE A 56 -20.27 3.42 8.97
C ILE A 56 -21.68 3.99 8.85
N PHE A 57 -21.85 5.01 8.03
CA PHE A 57 -23.16 5.64 7.83
C PHE A 57 -23.89 5.09 6.60
N THR A 58 -23.14 4.48 5.67
CA THR A 58 -23.70 3.86 4.47
C THR A 58 -23.03 2.52 4.20
N THR A 59 -23.76 1.61 3.56
CA THR A 59 -23.20 0.34 3.11
C THR A 59 -22.20 0.50 1.97
N ALA A 60 -22.06 1.68 1.37
CA ALA A 60 -21.03 1.97 0.36
C ALA A 60 -19.65 2.12 1.00
N GLU A 61 -19.56 2.66 2.22
CA GLU A 61 -18.31 2.88 2.94
C GLU A 61 -17.65 1.56 3.38
N ALA A 62 -16.32 1.53 3.38
CA ALA A 62 -15.57 0.47 4.04
C ALA A 62 -15.46 0.76 5.55
N PRO A 63 -15.78 -0.20 6.43
CA PRO A 63 -15.74 -0.01 7.87
C PRO A 63 -14.33 -0.05 8.48
N ILE A 64 -13.32 -0.43 7.70
CA ILE A 64 -11.90 -0.24 8.03
C ILE A 64 -11.27 0.54 6.87
N GLN A 65 -10.63 1.67 7.20
CA GLN A 65 -9.89 2.49 6.24
C GLN A 65 -8.57 2.89 6.86
N LEU A 66 -7.51 2.18 6.49
CA LEU A 66 -6.13 2.44 6.90
C LEU A 66 -5.49 3.41 5.92
N ILE A 67 -4.96 4.52 6.42
CA ILE A 67 -4.19 5.50 5.63
C ILE A 67 -2.72 5.36 6.02
N LEU A 68 -1.86 5.29 5.01
CA LEU A 68 -0.41 5.18 5.15
C LEU A 68 0.24 6.37 4.47
N ASP A 69 1.16 7.03 5.16
CA ASP A 69 1.98 8.09 4.61
C ASP A 69 3.43 7.61 4.47
N GLY A 70 4.09 8.06 3.42
CA GLY A 70 5.51 7.82 3.17
C GLY A 70 6.16 8.99 2.43
N ARG A 71 7.45 8.83 2.10
CA ARG A 71 8.24 9.83 1.39
C ARG A 71 8.99 9.22 0.20
N SER A 72 8.60 9.60 -1.01
CA SER A 72 9.36 9.27 -2.21
C SER A 72 10.65 10.10 -2.30
N PRO A 73 11.78 9.47 -2.66
CA PRO A 73 13.01 10.18 -2.99
C PRO A 73 13.00 10.76 -4.41
N PHE A 74 12.00 10.42 -5.23
CA PHE A 74 11.86 10.88 -6.62
C PHE A 74 10.50 11.53 -6.84
N LEU A 75 10.48 12.78 -7.31
CA LEU A 75 9.24 13.50 -7.62
C LEU A 75 8.57 12.99 -8.91
N ASN A 76 9.36 12.48 -9.85
CA ASN A 76 8.88 11.98 -11.14
C ASN A 76 9.40 10.55 -11.37
N PRO A 77 8.89 9.55 -10.63
CA PRO A 77 9.28 8.17 -10.86
C PRO A 77 8.76 7.66 -12.21
N SER A 78 9.56 6.82 -12.87
CA SER A 78 9.11 6.07 -14.06
C SER A 78 8.22 4.88 -13.69
N HIS A 79 8.34 4.40 -12.44
CA HIS A 79 7.52 3.30 -11.94
C HIS A 79 7.28 3.44 -10.44
N LEU A 80 6.05 3.16 -10.01
CA LEU A 80 5.67 3.05 -8.61
C LEU A 80 4.91 1.74 -8.42
N ARG A 81 5.43 0.90 -7.53
CA ARG A 81 4.75 -0.30 -7.04
C ARG A 81 4.36 -0.10 -5.60
N PHE A 82 3.15 -0.51 -5.22
CA PHE A 82 2.77 -0.64 -3.81
C PHE A 82 2.39 -2.09 -3.52
N LYS A 83 2.96 -2.65 -2.46
CA LYS A 83 2.75 -4.01 -1.99
C LYS A 83 2.08 -3.94 -0.62
N VAL A 84 1.11 -4.84 -0.40
CA VAL A 84 0.55 -5.13 0.92
C VAL A 84 0.47 -6.64 1.13
N GLU A 85 0.84 -7.08 2.33
CA GLU A 85 0.65 -8.44 2.82
C GLU A 85 -0.40 -8.44 3.92
N SER A 86 -1.45 -9.23 3.73
CA SER A 86 -2.63 -9.16 4.58
C SER A 86 -3.49 -10.41 4.52
N HIS A 87 -4.31 -10.57 5.56
CA HIS A 87 -5.40 -11.53 5.62
C HIS A 87 -6.56 -11.00 6.47
N ALA A 88 -7.68 -11.72 6.47
CA ALA A 88 -8.80 -11.42 7.32
C ALA A 88 -9.31 -12.67 8.04
N SER A 89 -9.93 -12.50 9.21
CA SER A 89 -10.53 -13.62 9.94
C SER A 89 -11.76 -14.22 9.23
N ALA A 90 -12.26 -13.58 8.17
CA ALA A 90 -13.38 -14.04 7.37
C ALA A 90 -13.06 -13.93 5.87
N GLY A 91 -13.26 -15.02 5.14
CA GLY A 91 -13.01 -15.08 3.68
C GLY A 91 -14.00 -14.25 2.85
N SER A 92 -15.03 -13.66 3.44
CA SER A 92 -15.95 -12.72 2.81
C SER A 92 -15.48 -11.25 2.93
N VAL A 93 -14.26 -10.99 3.39
CA VAL A 93 -13.66 -9.64 3.41
C VAL A 93 -12.84 -9.41 2.13
N ALA A 94 -13.09 -8.30 1.45
CA ALA A 94 -12.26 -7.79 0.37
C ALA A 94 -11.37 -6.65 0.85
N GLN A 95 -10.16 -6.59 0.27
CA GLN A 95 -9.21 -5.49 0.40
C GLN A 95 -9.23 -4.66 -0.88
N THR A 96 -9.34 -3.34 -0.74
CA THR A 96 -9.16 -2.38 -1.84
C THR A 96 -7.95 -1.51 -1.57
N ILE A 97 -7.03 -1.43 -2.53
CA ILE A 97 -5.83 -0.60 -2.49
C ILE A 97 -6.09 0.65 -3.34
N SER A 98 -5.85 1.81 -2.74
CA SER A 98 -5.89 3.09 -3.44
C SER A 98 -4.63 3.90 -3.16
N LEU A 99 -4.18 4.67 -4.14
CA LEU A 99 -3.12 5.66 -3.96
C LEU A 99 -3.68 7.06 -4.11
N PHE A 100 -3.13 8.01 -3.36
CA PHE A 100 -3.56 9.41 -3.48
C PHE A 100 -2.94 10.04 -4.72
N ASN A 101 -3.79 10.41 -5.66
CA ASN A 101 -3.46 11.11 -6.89
C ASN A 101 -3.46 12.62 -6.59
N ASP A 102 -2.28 13.22 -6.57
CA ASP A 102 -2.07 14.64 -6.24
C ASP A 102 -2.55 15.58 -7.35
N ASP A 103 -2.63 15.12 -8.60
CA ASP A 103 -3.20 15.92 -9.69
C ASP A 103 -4.72 16.12 -9.51
N THR A 104 -5.42 15.08 -9.04
CA THR A 104 -6.88 15.10 -8.86
C THR A 104 -7.32 15.34 -7.40
N GLN A 105 -6.36 15.43 -6.47
CA GLN A 105 -6.60 15.59 -5.03
C GLN A 105 -7.53 14.50 -4.46
N GLY A 106 -7.37 13.26 -4.92
CA GLY A 106 -8.26 12.14 -4.59
C GLY A 106 -7.58 10.78 -4.59
N TYR A 107 -8.19 9.80 -3.90
CA TYR A 107 -7.71 8.42 -3.94
C TYR A 107 -8.20 7.69 -5.20
N GLU A 108 -7.26 7.21 -5.99
CA GLU A 108 -7.50 6.37 -7.17
C GLU A 108 -7.45 4.89 -6.76
N ILE A 109 -8.50 4.12 -7.06
CA ILE A 109 -8.52 2.67 -6.79
C ILE A 109 -7.68 1.96 -7.82
N LEU A 110 -6.70 1.17 -7.37
CA LEU A 110 -5.78 0.44 -8.24
C LEU A 110 -5.99 -1.09 -8.18
N SER A 111 -6.53 -1.61 -7.08
CA SER A 111 -6.82 -3.04 -6.95
C SER A 111 -7.92 -3.30 -5.94
N THR A 112 -8.70 -4.35 -6.18
CA THR A 112 -9.60 -4.95 -5.19
C THR A 112 -9.45 -6.46 -5.27
N VAL A 113 -9.17 -7.10 -4.13
CA VAL A 113 -8.97 -8.54 -4.04
C VAL A 113 -9.72 -9.11 -2.85
N GLN A 114 -10.22 -10.34 -2.99
CA GLN A 114 -10.82 -11.06 -1.87
C GLN A 114 -9.70 -11.60 -0.97
N LEU A 115 -9.81 -11.41 0.34
CA LEU A 115 -8.88 -11.97 1.31
C LEU A 115 -9.29 -13.37 1.73
N THR A 116 -8.32 -14.11 2.27
CA THR A 116 -8.54 -15.41 2.89
C THR A 116 -8.18 -15.37 4.38
N GLY A 117 -8.34 -16.50 5.07
CA GLY A 117 -7.87 -16.69 6.44
C GLY A 117 -6.34 -16.84 6.57
N GLN A 118 -5.63 -16.87 5.45
CA GLN A 118 -4.17 -16.99 5.35
C GLN A 118 -3.60 -15.75 4.68
N ASP A 119 -2.32 -15.46 4.96
CA ASP A 119 -1.64 -14.32 4.36
C ASP A 119 -1.59 -14.42 2.84
N SER A 120 -1.81 -13.26 2.22
CA SER A 120 -1.78 -13.08 0.80
C SER A 120 -1.14 -11.73 0.47
N VAL A 121 -0.36 -11.72 -0.60
CA VAL A 121 0.29 -10.50 -1.08
C VAL A 121 -0.50 -9.93 -2.24
N ALA A 122 -0.94 -8.68 -2.10
CA ALA A 122 -1.50 -7.89 -3.18
C ALA A 122 -0.49 -6.83 -3.62
N THR A 123 -0.30 -6.70 -4.93
CA THR A 123 0.62 -5.73 -5.53
C THR A 123 -0.13 -4.88 -6.55
N VAL A 124 0.14 -3.58 -6.56
CA VAL A 124 -0.29 -2.66 -7.60
C VAL A 124 0.93 -2.07 -8.29
N ASP A 125 0.89 -1.99 -9.61
CA ASP A 125 1.98 -1.53 -10.47
C ASP A 125 1.52 -0.34 -11.31
N VAL A 126 2.20 0.78 -11.18
CA VAL A 126 1.97 2.00 -11.94
C VAL A 126 3.21 2.29 -12.78
N SER A 127 3.13 1.98 -14.07
CA SER A 127 4.20 2.20 -15.06
C SER A 127 3.94 3.41 -15.97
N SER A 128 2.75 4.00 -15.91
CA SER A 128 2.37 5.18 -16.68
C SER A 128 1.92 6.30 -15.74
N ASN A 129 2.49 7.49 -15.95
CA ASN A 129 2.27 8.69 -15.14
C ASN A 129 2.34 8.43 -13.62
N ALA A 130 3.39 7.75 -13.14
CA ALA A 130 3.54 7.44 -11.72
C ALA A 130 3.79 8.70 -10.85
N GLY A 131 4.27 9.80 -11.46
CA GLY A 131 4.44 11.10 -10.81
C GLY A 131 3.17 11.64 -10.16
N ARG A 132 1.98 11.35 -10.72
CA ARG A 132 0.70 11.80 -10.14
C ARG A 132 0.44 11.29 -8.72
N PHE A 133 1.12 10.24 -8.28
CA PHE A 133 1.00 9.70 -6.92
C PHE A 133 2.06 10.23 -5.95
N VAL A 134 2.90 11.16 -6.40
CA VAL A 134 3.95 11.80 -5.61
C VAL A 134 3.68 13.30 -5.57
N ALA A 135 3.39 13.82 -4.38
CA ALA A 135 3.18 15.26 -4.20
C ALA A 135 4.47 16.05 -4.50
N PRO A 136 4.41 17.37 -4.77
CA PRO A 136 5.58 18.21 -5.05
C PRO A 136 6.66 18.19 -3.96
N ASN A 137 6.27 17.95 -2.71
CA ASN A 137 7.23 17.80 -1.63
C ASN A 137 7.83 16.38 -1.58
N GLY A 138 7.29 15.40 -2.27
CA GLY A 138 7.70 13.99 -2.25
C GLY A 138 6.83 13.11 -1.36
N ALA A 139 5.78 13.64 -0.74
CA ALA A 139 4.84 12.83 0.02
C ALA A 139 4.11 11.83 -0.89
N ILE A 140 3.94 10.61 -0.42
CA ILE A 140 3.15 9.56 -1.05
C ILE A 140 2.15 9.02 -0.03
N LYS A 141 0.94 8.69 -0.49
CA LYS A 141 -0.11 8.15 0.39
C LYS A 141 -0.78 6.95 -0.23
N ALA A 142 -1.02 5.94 0.60
CA ALA A 142 -1.86 4.80 0.26
C ALA A 142 -3.06 4.75 1.21
N ARG A 143 -4.17 4.24 0.71
CA ARG A 143 -5.34 3.88 1.52
C ARG A 143 -5.69 2.43 1.25
N ILE A 144 -5.85 1.67 2.33
CA ILE A 144 -6.24 0.27 2.29
C ILE A 144 -7.59 0.16 2.99
N ASN A 145 -8.60 -0.24 2.22
CA ASN A 145 -9.95 -0.41 2.70
C ASN A 145 -10.24 -1.91 2.88
N PHE A 146 -10.86 -2.29 3.99
CA PHE A 146 -11.38 -3.64 4.18
C PHE A 146 -12.88 -3.60 4.37
N LYS A 147 -13.59 -4.43 3.62
CA LYS A 147 -15.05 -4.46 3.61
C LYS A 147 -15.57 -5.85 3.32
N THR A 148 -16.66 -6.22 3.97
CA THR A 148 -17.35 -7.49 3.71
C THR A 148 -18.11 -7.43 2.38
N THR A 149 -17.90 -8.41 1.52
CA THR A 149 -18.61 -8.61 0.24
C THR A 149 -19.73 -9.65 0.33
N GLY A 150 -19.89 -10.28 1.49
CA GLY A 150 -20.96 -11.22 1.78
C GLY A 150 -21.16 -11.41 3.29
N THR A 151 -21.93 -12.42 3.67
CA THR A 151 -22.22 -12.74 5.08
C THR A 151 -20.93 -13.03 5.85
N VAL A 152 -20.86 -12.53 7.09
CA VAL A 152 -19.79 -12.84 8.04
C VAL A 152 -20.41 -13.53 9.25
N PHE A 153 -19.90 -14.70 9.61
CA PHE A 153 -20.36 -15.48 10.77
C PHE A 153 -19.55 -15.23 12.05
N VAL A 154 -18.48 -14.42 11.97
CA VAL A 154 -17.60 -14.07 13.08
C VAL A 154 -17.56 -12.55 13.23
N PHE A 155 -18.16 -12.02 14.29
CA PHE A 155 -18.17 -10.58 14.59
C PHE A 155 -17.59 -10.28 15.98
N PRO A 156 -16.69 -9.28 16.12
CA PRO A 156 -16.09 -8.50 15.04
C PRO A 156 -15.10 -9.37 14.23
N TRP A 157 -15.16 -9.29 12.90
CA TRP A 157 -14.10 -9.82 12.06
C TRP A 157 -12.87 -8.91 12.15
N LEU A 158 -11.70 -9.45 11.88
CA LEU A 158 -10.43 -8.74 11.96
C LEU A 158 -9.75 -8.70 10.59
N ALA A 159 -9.21 -7.54 10.23
CA ALA A 159 -8.22 -7.42 9.16
C ALA A 159 -6.83 -7.36 9.80
N ARG A 160 -5.86 -8.01 9.16
CA ARG A 160 -4.47 -8.01 9.61
C ARG A 160 -3.56 -7.64 8.45
N VAL A 161 -2.60 -6.78 8.72
CA VAL A 161 -1.58 -6.34 7.77
C VAL A 161 -0.22 -6.61 8.38
N ASP A 162 0.64 -7.30 7.64
CA ASP A 162 2.00 -7.71 8.04
C ASP A 162 3.07 -6.84 7.37
N LEU A 163 2.82 -6.40 6.15
CA LEU A 163 3.79 -5.59 5.40
C LEU A 163 3.09 -4.65 4.45
N THR A 164 3.62 -3.43 4.36
CA THR A 164 3.32 -2.48 3.31
C THR A 164 4.60 -1.80 2.84
N ALA A 165 4.78 -1.68 1.53
CA ALA A 165 5.96 -1.04 0.98
C ALA A 165 5.68 -0.44 -0.40
N TRP A 166 6.25 0.73 -0.65
CA TRP A 166 6.41 1.24 -2.00
C TRP A 166 7.76 0.80 -2.55
N THR A 167 7.80 0.47 -3.84
CA THR A 167 9.04 0.34 -4.60
C THR A 167 8.99 1.36 -5.71
N ILE A 168 9.92 2.31 -5.69
CA ILE A 168 9.91 3.46 -6.57
C ILE A 168 11.17 3.42 -7.44
N THR A 169 10.96 3.49 -8.75
CA THR A 169 12.03 3.51 -9.75
C THR A 169 12.12 4.89 -10.39
N ARG A 170 13.33 5.42 -10.47
CA ARG A 170 13.62 6.64 -11.25
C ARG A 170 13.70 6.32 -12.73
#